data_AF-A0A5V2QZG2-F1
#
_entry.id   AF-A0A5V2QZG2-F1
#
_cell.length_a   1.000
_cell.length_b   1.000
_cell.length_c   1.000
_cell.angle_alpha   90.00
_cell.angle_beta   90.00
_cell.angle_gamma   90.00
#
_symmetry.space_group_name_H-M   'P 1'
#
loop_
_entity.id
_entity.type
_entity.pdbx_description
1 polymer ?
#
loop_
_entity_poly.entity_id
_entity_poly.type
_entity_poly.pdbx_seq_one_letter_code
_entity_poly.pdbx_strand_id
1 'polypeptide(L)' 'MKITLLVTLLFGLVFLTAVGATEKPLTPQQQKMRECNVQATEQSLKGDDRSKFMSACLKKAA' A
#
# COMPACT_ATOMS: atom_id res chain seq x y z
N MET A 1 -14.55 -15.72 25.15
CA MET A 1 -14.59 -14.37 24.57
C MET A 1 -13.81 -13.32 25.35
N LYS A 2 -13.71 -13.40 26.70
CA LYS A 2 -12.89 -12.46 27.50
C LYS A 2 -11.38 -12.75 27.38
N ILE A 3 -11.02 -14.03 27.37
CA ILE A 3 -9.62 -14.51 27.27
C ILE A 3 -9.07 -14.31 25.84
N THR A 4 -9.90 -14.50 24.81
CA THR A 4 -9.54 -14.22 23.40
C THR A 4 -9.19 -12.73 23.16
N LEU A 5 -9.82 -11.82 23.91
CA LEU A 5 -9.60 -10.37 23.84
C LEU A 5 -8.29 -9.96 24.56
N LEU A 6 -7.92 -10.65 25.65
CA LEU A 6 -6.67 -10.39 26.38
C LEU A 6 -5.43 -10.94 25.67
N VAL A 7 -5.55 -12.08 24.97
CA VAL A 7 -4.43 -12.68 24.22
C VAL A 7 -4.05 -11.86 22.98
N THR A 8 -5.04 -11.25 22.32
CA THR A 8 -4.81 -10.35 21.17
C THR A 8 -4.25 -8.99 21.59
N LEU A 9 -4.64 -8.46 22.75
CA LEU A 9 -4.09 -7.21 23.31
C LEU A 9 -2.62 -7.35 23.73
N LEU A 10 -2.23 -8.50 24.31
CA LEU A 10 -0.87 -8.74 24.78
C LEU A 10 0.13 -9.06 23.64
N PHE A 11 -0.33 -9.69 22.56
CA PHE A 11 0.51 -9.92 21.37
C PHE A 11 0.78 -8.64 20.55
N GLY A 12 -0.10 -7.63 20.65
CA GLY A 12 0.06 -6.36 19.96
C GLY A 12 1.15 -5.44 20.53
N LEU A 13 1.53 -5.61 21.80
CA LEU A 13 2.51 -4.75 22.49
C LEU A 13 3.98 -5.06 22.14
N VAL A 14 4.27 -6.18 21.46
CA VAL A 14 5.64 -6.63 21.16
C VAL A 14 6.14 -6.19 19.76
N PHE A 15 5.26 -5.66 18.90
CA PHE A 15 5.61 -5.32 17.50
C PHE A 15 5.91 -3.82 17.23
N LEU A 16 6.11 -3.00 18.26
CA LEU A 16 6.22 -1.54 18.09
C LEU A 16 7.63 -1.01 17.76
N THR A 17 8.65 -1.86 17.60
CA THR A 17 10.04 -1.41 17.36
C THR A 17 10.58 -1.89 16.01
N ALA A 18 10.28 -1.15 14.93
CA ALA A 18 11.21 -0.84 13.82
C ALA A 18 10.44 -0.28 12.60
N VAL A 19 10.13 1.02 12.62
CA VAL A 19 9.96 1.78 11.36
C VAL A 19 10.93 2.95 11.37
N GLY A 20 12.22 2.61 11.29
CA GLY A 20 13.24 3.58 10.91
C GLY A 20 13.09 3.87 9.41
N ALA A 21 12.21 4.80 9.06
CA ALA A 21 12.10 5.32 7.70
C ALA A 21 13.35 6.17 7.41
N THR A 22 14.43 5.54 6.95
CA THR A 22 15.47 6.25 6.22
C THR A 22 14.82 6.74 4.92
N GLU A 23 14.65 8.05 4.77
CA GLU A 23 14.03 8.70 3.59
C GLU A 23 14.92 8.53 2.36
N LYS A 24 14.96 7.32 1.81
CA LYS A 24 15.55 7.09 0.49
C LYS A 24 14.63 7.71 -0.56
N PRO A 25 15.15 8.49 -1.51
CA PRO A 25 14.33 9.03 -2.60
C PRO A 25 13.67 7.85 -3.34
N LEU A 26 12.39 8.03 -3.69
CA LEU A 26 11.67 7.02 -4.45
C LEU A 26 12.37 6.79 -5.79
N THR A 27 12.44 5.54 -6.21
CA THR A 27 12.84 5.24 -7.59
C THR A 27 11.79 5.77 -8.55
N PRO A 28 12.14 6.10 -9.80
CA PRO A 28 11.16 6.54 -10.81
C PRO A 28 9.97 5.58 -10.98
N GLN A 29 10.21 4.26 -10.83
CA GLN A 29 9.17 3.24 -10.86
C GLN A 29 8.21 3.35 -9.67
N GLN A 30 8.73 3.61 -8.47
CA GLN A 30 7.90 3.79 -7.27
C GLN A 30 7.07 5.08 -7.34
N GLN A 31 7.64 6.15 -7.90
CA GLN A 31 6.91 7.38 -8.15
C GLN A 31 5.76 7.17 -9.14
N LYS A 32 6.04 6.50 -10.28
CA LYS A 32 5.01 6.14 -11.26
C LYS A 32 3.89 5.31 -10.65
N MET A 33 4.22 4.33 -9.80
CA MET A 33 3.22 3.54 -9.09
C MET A 33 2.33 4.39 -8.18
N ARG A 34 2.91 5.36 -7.47
CA ARG A 34 2.14 6.28 -6.62
C ARG A 34 1.16 7.09 -7.47
N GLU A 35 1.62 7.68 -8.57
CA GLU A 35 0.79 8.48 -9.47
C GLU A 35 -0.37 7.67 -10.07
N CYS A 36 -0.11 6.46 -10.56
CA CYS A 36 -1.17 5.56 -11.03
C CYS A 36 -2.22 5.27 -9.95
N ASN A 37 -1.80 5.06 -8.69
CA ASN A 37 -2.74 4.81 -7.61
C ASN A 37 -3.61 6.02 -7.27
N VAL A 38 -3.04 7.23 -7.32
CA VAL A 38 -3.79 8.48 -7.13
C VAL A 38 -4.84 8.63 -8.24
N GLN A 39 -4.44 8.52 -9.50
CA GLN A 39 -5.36 8.65 -10.64
C GLN A 39 -6.47 7.60 -10.62
N ALA A 40 -6.17 6.36 -10.24
CA ALA A 40 -7.19 5.32 -10.10
C ALA A 40 -8.21 5.65 -9.01
N THR A 41 -7.79 6.36 -7.96
CA THR A 41 -8.65 6.75 -6.83
C THR A 41 -9.49 7.98 -7.18
N GLU A 42 -8.90 8.97 -7.85
CA GLU A 42 -9.62 10.15 -8.38
C GLU A 42 -10.72 9.73 -9.36
N GLN A 43 -10.44 8.75 -10.21
CA GLN A 43 -11.43 8.15 -11.12
C GLN A 43 -12.39 7.16 -10.43
N SER A 44 -12.25 6.97 -9.11
CA SER A 44 -13.05 6.02 -8.32
C SER A 44 -13.08 4.59 -8.89
N LEU A 45 -11.99 4.17 -9.56
CA LEU A 45 -11.89 2.86 -10.19
C LEU A 45 -11.80 1.76 -9.13
N LYS A 46 -12.57 0.70 -9.32
CA LYS A 46 -12.66 -0.46 -8.42
C LYS A 46 -12.67 -1.76 -9.22
N GLY A 47 -12.40 -2.87 -8.54
CA GLY A 47 -12.44 -4.22 -9.14
C GLY A 47 -11.59 -4.33 -10.40
N ASP A 48 -12.15 -4.94 -11.43
CA ASP A 48 -11.46 -5.20 -12.70
C ASP A 48 -11.01 -3.92 -13.41
N ASP A 49 -11.77 -2.83 -13.29
CA ASP A 49 -11.44 -1.58 -13.95
C ASP A 49 -10.18 -0.94 -13.35
N ARG A 50 -10.02 -1.02 -12.03
CA ARG A 50 -8.78 -0.60 -11.36
C ARG A 50 -7.59 -1.45 -11.81
N SER A 51 -7.77 -2.76 -11.90
CA SER A 51 -6.71 -3.70 -12.28
C SER A 51 -6.24 -3.48 -13.72
N LYS A 52 -7.19 -3.26 -14.65
CA LYS A 52 -6.91 -2.93 -16.05
C LYS A 52 -6.20 -1.58 -16.17
N PHE A 53 -6.71 -0.56 -15.47
CA PHE A 53 -6.09 0.75 -15.42
C PHE A 53 -4.66 0.68 -14.89
N MET A 54 -4.45 -0.03 -13.77
CA MET A 54 -3.12 -0.16 -13.17
C MET A 54 -2.17 -0.88 -14.11
N SER A 55 -2.61 -1.94 -14.77
CA SER A 55 -1.81 -2.68 -15.75
C SER A 55 -1.44 -1.82 -16.96
N ALA A 56 -2.37 -0.98 -17.43
CA ALA A 56 -2.11 -0.04 -18.52
C ALA A 56 -1.17 1.10 -18.09
N CYS A 57 -1.39 1.68 -16.91
CA CYS A 57 -0.61 2.77 -16.36
C CYS A 57 0.84 2.32 -16.06
N LEU A 58 1.01 1.11 -15.52
CA LEU A 58 2.31 0.55 -15.16
C LEU A 58 3.00 -0.20 -16.30
N LYS A 59 2.29 -0.51 -17.38
CA LYS A 59 2.92 -1.04 -18.60
C LYS A 59 4.06 -0.08 -18.96
N LYS A 60 5.23 -0.69 -19.21
CA LYS A 60 6.50 -0.07 -19.56
C LYS A 60 6.31 1.38 -20.06
N ALA A 61 6.88 2.36 -19.33
CA ALA A 61 7.62 3.40 -20.04
C ALA A 61 8.78 2.61 -20.67
N ALA A 62 8.54 2.05 -21.86
CA ALA A 62 9.47 1.12 -22.48
C ALA A 62 10.73 1.88 -22.87
#